data_AF-X8CN24-F1
#
_entry.id   AF-X8CN24-F1
#
_cell.length_a   1.000
_cell.length_b   1.000
_cell.length_c   1.000
_cell.angle_alpha   90.00
_cell.angle_beta   90.00
_cell.angle_gamma   90.00
#
_symmetry.space_group_name_H-M   'P 1'
#
loop_
_entity.id
_entity.type
_entity.pdbx_description
1 polymer ?
#
loop_
_entity_poly.entity_id
_entity_poly.type
_entity_poly.pdbx_seq_one_letter_code
_entity_poly.pdbx_strand_id
1 'polypeptide(L)'
;MTEAAAAQESQASPALAASQSSWRCVQAHDRAGWLALMSDDVVIEDPIGKSVTNPDGTGVRGKEAVGAFFDTNIAANQLSITCEETFPSSSPDEIAHILVLNSKFEGGLTSSVRGGVHLQGQRRRVDHQHARLLEPGDDAVRQGGVSAHGVDLHQDHQPRTARPLCL
;
A
#
# COMPACT_ATOMS: atom_id res chain seq x y z
N MET A 1 -11.19 20.16 -35.27
CA MET A 1 -9.73 20.01 -35.15
C MET A 1 -9.49 19.53 -33.74
N THR A 2 -9.14 18.26 -33.63
CA THR A 2 -8.80 17.53 -32.39
C THR A 2 -7.34 17.83 -32.02
N GLU A 3 -6.94 17.46 -30.80
CA GLU A 3 -5.61 17.54 -30.16
C GLU A 3 -5.30 18.86 -29.43
N ALA A 4 -4.79 18.85 -28.19
CA ALA A 4 -4.07 17.80 -27.46
C ALA A 4 -4.41 17.85 -25.96
N ALA A 5 -4.99 16.77 -25.43
CA ALA A 5 -4.84 16.41 -24.02
C ALA A 5 -3.50 15.67 -23.91
N ALA A 6 -2.42 16.43 -23.76
CA ALA A 6 -1.10 15.87 -23.53
C ALA A 6 -1.11 15.11 -22.19
N ALA A 7 -0.76 13.83 -22.29
CA ALA A 7 -0.56 12.92 -21.18
C ALA A 7 0.45 13.50 -20.20
N GLN A 8 0.01 13.70 -18.96
CA GLN A 8 0.90 13.94 -17.84
C GLN A 8 1.18 12.57 -17.22
N GLU A 9 2.18 11.87 -17.77
CA GLU A 9 2.87 10.80 -17.05
C GLU A 9 3.61 11.46 -15.88
N SER A 10 2.88 11.70 -14.79
CA SER A 10 3.46 12.15 -13.55
C SER A 10 4.38 11.06 -13.03
N GLN A 11 5.62 11.43 -12.70
CA GLN A 11 6.53 10.55 -11.99
C GLN A 11 5.79 10.01 -10.75
N ALA A 12 5.47 8.72 -10.75
CA ALA A 12 4.60 8.13 -9.73
C ALA A 12 5.15 8.42 -8.34
N SER A 13 4.31 8.90 -7.43
CA SER A 13 4.74 9.10 -6.04
C SER A 13 5.21 7.75 -5.46
N PRO A 14 6.17 7.73 -4.54
CA PRO A 14 6.59 6.48 -3.91
C PRO A 14 5.41 5.71 -3.29
N ALA A 15 4.45 6.41 -2.67
CA ALA A 15 3.25 5.78 -2.14
C ALA A 15 2.39 5.12 -3.23
N LEU A 16 2.22 5.77 -4.38
CA LEU A 16 1.52 5.19 -5.54
C LEU A 16 2.25 3.94 -6.06
N ALA A 17 3.57 4.01 -6.20
CA ALA A 17 4.40 2.90 -6.66
C ALA A 17 4.33 1.70 -5.69
N ALA A 18 4.34 1.97 -4.38
CA ALA A 18 4.20 0.96 -3.34
C ALA A 18 2.80 0.31 -3.35
N SER A 19 1.72 1.10 -3.44
CA SER A 19 0.35 0.60 -3.60
C SER A 19 0.23 -0.35 -4.79
N GLN A 20 0.67 0.09 -5.97
CA GLN A 20 0.58 -0.71 -7.19
C GLN A 20 1.43 -1.98 -7.12
N SER A 21 2.62 -1.90 -6.51
CA SER A 21 3.48 -3.08 -6.31
C SER A 21 2.85 -4.08 -5.34
N SER A 22 2.22 -3.59 -4.27
CA SER A 22 1.44 -4.42 -3.34
C SER A 22 0.34 -5.18 -4.07
N TRP A 23 -0.47 -4.52 -4.89
CA TRP A 23 -1.54 -5.19 -5.65
C TRP A 23 -1.01 -6.18 -6.68
N ARG A 24 0.14 -5.88 -7.31
CA ARG A 24 0.82 -6.80 -8.24
C ARG A 24 1.27 -8.07 -7.52
N CYS A 25 1.92 -7.95 -6.36
CA CYS A 25 2.34 -9.11 -5.58
C CYS A 25 1.15 -9.93 -5.09
N VAL A 26 0.08 -9.29 -4.63
CA VAL A 26 -1.16 -9.97 -4.22
C VAL A 26 -1.76 -10.78 -5.37
N GLN A 27 -1.95 -10.17 -6.54
CA GLN A 27 -2.53 -10.85 -7.70
C GLN A 27 -1.62 -11.96 -8.26
N ALA A 28 -0.31 -11.84 -8.08
CA ALA A 28 0.66 -12.86 -8.44
C ALA A 28 0.85 -13.96 -7.37
N HIS A 29 0.15 -13.86 -6.23
CA HIS A 29 0.39 -14.69 -5.04
C HIS A 29 1.87 -14.68 -4.55
N ASP A 30 2.57 -13.57 -4.78
CA ASP A 30 3.97 -13.37 -4.40
C ASP A 30 4.07 -12.83 -2.98
N ARG A 31 4.00 -13.75 -2.00
CA ARG A 31 4.15 -13.44 -0.58
C ARG A 31 5.48 -12.77 -0.26
N ALA A 32 6.57 -13.24 -0.86
CA ALA A 32 7.91 -12.79 -0.55
C ALA A 32 8.14 -11.35 -1.04
N GLY A 33 7.74 -11.05 -2.28
CA GLY A 33 7.76 -9.70 -2.82
C GLY A 33 6.83 -8.77 -2.04
N TRP A 34 5.64 -9.24 -1.65
CA TRP A 34 4.71 -8.44 -0.85
C TRP A 34 5.28 -8.05 0.52
N LEU A 35 5.90 -8.99 1.24
CA LEU A 35 6.54 -8.72 2.53
C LEU A 35 7.80 -7.87 2.41
N ALA A 36 8.51 -7.91 1.27
CA ALA A 36 9.66 -7.06 1.01
C ALA A 36 9.28 -5.58 0.83
N LEU A 37 8.01 -5.28 0.56
CA LEU A 37 7.47 -3.91 0.52
C LEU A 37 7.16 -3.35 1.91
N MET A 38 7.16 -4.17 2.96
CA MET A 38 6.77 -3.74 4.30
C MET A 38 8.00 -3.34 5.12
N SER A 39 7.87 -2.35 6.00
CA SER A 39 8.85 -2.05 7.06
C SER A 39 8.74 -3.09 8.19
N ASP A 40 9.71 -3.13 9.08
CA ASP A 40 9.71 -4.09 10.20
C ASP A 40 8.60 -3.80 11.23
N ASP A 41 8.19 -2.54 11.34
CA ASP A 41 7.15 -2.01 12.21
C ASP A 41 5.79 -1.80 11.51
N VAL A 42 5.59 -2.42 10.34
CA VAL A 42 4.36 -2.32 9.56
C VAL A 42 3.09 -2.60 10.38
N VAL A 43 2.03 -1.85 10.11
CA VAL A 43 0.69 -2.06 10.69
C VAL A 43 -0.35 -2.12 9.56
N ILE A 44 -1.13 -3.18 9.52
CA ILE A 44 -2.26 -3.34 8.58
C ILE A 44 -3.57 -3.41 9.36
N GLU A 45 -4.50 -2.53 9.00
CA GLU A 45 -5.85 -2.45 9.53
C GLU A 45 -6.85 -2.71 8.41
N ASP A 46 -7.18 -3.98 8.18
CA ASP A 46 -8.13 -4.39 7.15
C ASP A 46 -9.28 -5.19 7.77
N PRO A 47 -10.46 -4.60 7.99
CA PRO A 47 -10.73 -3.16 8.01
C PRO A 47 -10.24 -2.51 9.31
N ILE A 48 -10.32 -1.18 9.35
CA ILE A 48 -10.10 -0.37 10.54
C ILE A 48 -11.25 -0.58 11.54
N GLY A 49 -10.87 -0.85 12.79
CA GLY A 49 -11.78 -1.28 13.85
C GLY A 49 -11.94 -2.79 13.93
N LYS A 50 -12.73 -3.25 14.91
CA LYS A 50 -12.88 -4.69 15.20
C LYS A 50 -13.56 -5.42 14.04
N SER A 51 -12.91 -6.47 13.55
CA SER A 51 -13.39 -7.35 12.49
C SER A 51 -12.80 -8.75 12.63
N VAL A 52 -13.28 -9.70 11.82
CA VAL A 52 -12.71 -11.06 11.74
C VAL A 52 -11.21 -11.04 11.41
N THR A 53 -10.81 -10.12 10.53
CA THR A 53 -9.44 -9.93 10.04
C THR A 53 -8.62 -8.96 10.91
N ASN A 54 -9.28 -8.26 11.85
CA ASN A 54 -8.66 -7.34 12.82
C ASN A 54 -9.37 -7.50 14.19
N PRO A 55 -9.17 -8.63 14.91
CA PRO A 55 -10.03 -9.02 16.03
C PRO A 55 -10.04 -8.06 17.22
N ASP A 56 -8.89 -7.49 17.56
CA ASP A 56 -8.76 -6.51 18.64
C ASP A 56 -9.04 -5.07 18.17
N GLY A 57 -9.07 -4.85 16.86
CA GLY A 57 -9.30 -3.55 16.23
C GLY A 57 -8.09 -2.63 16.26
N THR A 58 -6.91 -3.14 16.61
CA THR A 58 -5.65 -2.37 16.76
C THR A 58 -4.64 -2.60 15.64
N GLY A 59 -5.02 -3.42 14.65
CA GLY A 59 -4.24 -3.74 13.47
C GLY A 59 -3.28 -4.91 13.65
N VAL A 60 -2.93 -5.55 12.54
CA VAL A 60 -1.90 -6.60 12.46
C VAL A 60 -0.53 -5.93 12.40
N ARG A 61 0.35 -6.26 13.35
CA ARG A 61 1.61 -5.53 13.58
C ARG A 61 2.85 -6.38 13.34
N GLY A 62 3.81 -5.82 12.61
CA GLY A 62 5.10 -6.43 12.31
C GLY A 62 5.04 -7.46 11.18
N LYS A 63 6.20 -7.67 10.53
CA LYS A 63 6.31 -8.53 9.34
C LYS A 63 5.84 -9.96 9.53
N GLU A 64 6.09 -10.55 10.69
CA GLU A 64 5.68 -11.93 10.97
C GLU A 64 4.16 -12.07 10.97
N ALA A 65 3.46 -11.22 11.74
CA ALA A 65 2.00 -11.25 11.83
C ALA A 65 1.35 -10.85 10.50
N VAL A 66 1.93 -9.87 9.80
CA VAL A 66 1.50 -9.48 8.44
C VAL A 66 1.70 -10.62 7.44
N GLY A 67 2.74 -11.43 7.60
CA GLY A 67 2.94 -12.66 6.83
C GLY A 67 1.83 -13.67 7.07
N ALA A 68 1.46 -13.92 8.32
CA ALA A 68 0.34 -14.81 8.66
C ALA A 68 -1.01 -14.27 8.15
N PHE A 69 -1.18 -12.94 8.15
CA PHE A 69 -2.35 -12.28 7.55
C PHE A 69 -2.42 -12.54 6.05
N PHE A 70 -1.30 -12.45 5.32
CA PHE A 70 -1.24 -12.79 3.90
C PHE A 70 -1.66 -14.24 3.67
N ASP A 71 -1.08 -15.18 4.42
CA ASP A 71 -1.35 -16.61 4.26
C ASP A 71 -2.84 -16.94 4.48
N THR A 72 -3.45 -16.30 5.49
CA THR A 72 -4.83 -16.59 5.89
C THR A 72 -5.88 -15.90 5.01
N ASN A 73 -5.66 -14.62 4.67
CA ASN A 73 -6.71 -13.78 4.09
C ASN A 73 -6.51 -13.49 2.60
N ILE A 74 -5.29 -13.63 2.11
CA ILE A 74 -4.93 -13.33 0.71
C ILE A 74 -4.66 -14.63 -0.05
N ALA A 75 -3.71 -15.45 0.42
CA ALA A 75 -3.28 -16.65 -0.29
C ALA A 75 -4.37 -17.73 -0.38
N ALA A 76 -5.29 -17.77 0.59
CA ALA A 76 -6.36 -18.77 0.67
C ALA A 76 -7.51 -18.53 -0.34
N ASN A 77 -7.54 -17.42 -1.06
CA ASN A 77 -8.55 -17.13 -2.07
C ASN A 77 -7.93 -16.54 -3.34
N GLN A 78 -8.69 -16.51 -4.44
CA GLN A 78 -8.28 -15.79 -5.64
C GLN A 78 -8.75 -14.34 -5.54
N LEU A 79 -7.89 -13.47 -5.02
CA LEU A 79 -8.17 -12.05 -4.83
C LEU A 79 -7.81 -11.26 -6.11
N SER A 80 -8.80 -10.59 -6.70
CA SER A 80 -8.56 -9.56 -7.72
C SER A 80 -8.78 -8.17 -7.13
N ILE A 81 -7.90 -7.23 -7.48
CA ILE A 81 -7.92 -5.85 -7.00
C ILE A 81 -8.11 -4.93 -8.20
N THR A 82 -9.18 -4.15 -8.20
CA THR A 82 -9.42 -3.08 -9.18
C THR A 82 -9.37 -1.74 -8.49
N CYS A 83 -8.52 -0.84 -8.96
CA CYS A 83 -8.50 0.56 -8.51
C CYS A 83 -9.52 1.37 -9.32
N GLU A 84 -10.55 1.90 -8.66
CA GLU A 84 -11.53 2.79 -9.31
C GLU A 84 -11.06 4.24 -9.30
N GLU A 85 -10.47 4.69 -8.19
CA GLU A 85 -10.08 6.08 -8.02
C GLU A 85 -8.83 6.18 -7.15
N THR A 86 -8.01 7.20 -7.38
CA THR A 86 -6.79 7.48 -6.63
C THR A 86 -6.80 8.94 -6.19
N PHE A 87 -6.53 9.14 -4.90
CA PHE A 87 -6.44 10.45 -4.27
C PHE A 87 -5.02 10.64 -3.70
N PRO A 88 -4.12 11.27 -4.47
CA PRO A 88 -2.82 11.68 -3.95
C PRO A 88 -3.01 12.68 -2.80
N SER A 89 -2.21 12.54 -1.74
CA SER A 89 -2.11 13.59 -0.73
C SER A 89 -1.05 14.63 -1.16
N SER A 90 -0.92 15.72 -0.40
CA SER A 90 0.18 16.67 -0.59
C SER A 90 1.54 16.09 -0.20
N SER A 91 1.56 14.95 0.51
CA SER A 91 2.76 14.18 0.83
C SER A 91 2.97 13.10 -0.23
N PRO A 92 4.20 12.94 -0.78
CA PRO A 92 4.50 11.86 -1.72
C PRO A 92 4.51 10.47 -1.05
N ASP A 93 4.50 10.43 0.29
CA ASP A 93 4.60 9.22 1.10
C ASP A 93 3.21 8.73 1.58
N GLU A 94 2.13 9.39 1.16
CA GLU A 94 0.76 9.08 1.60
C GLU A 94 -0.21 9.14 0.41
N ILE A 95 -1.13 8.18 0.35
CA ILE A 95 -2.10 8.08 -0.74
C ILE A 95 -3.36 7.34 -0.29
N ALA A 96 -4.50 7.67 -0.90
CA ALA A 96 -5.73 6.90 -0.75
C ALA A 96 -6.23 6.40 -2.11
N HIS A 97 -6.90 5.25 -2.11
CA HIS A 97 -7.52 4.66 -3.29
C HIS A 97 -8.94 4.19 -2.95
N ILE A 98 -9.84 4.21 -3.93
CA ILE A 98 -11.05 3.39 -3.88
C ILE A 98 -10.75 2.09 -4.60
N LEU A 99 -10.76 0.98 -3.87
CA LEU A 99 -10.52 -0.35 -4.42
C LEU A 99 -11.81 -1.18 -4.39
N VAL A 100 -11.99 -1.98 -5.44
CA VAL A 100 -12.92 -3.10 -5.47
C VAL A 100 -12.11 -4.38 -5.35
N LEU A 101 -12.34 -5.09 -4.24
CA LEU A 101 -11.73 -6.36 -3.90
C LEU A 101 -12.73 -7.46 -4.21
N ASN A 102 -12.42 -8.33 -5.17
CA ASN A 102 -13.23 -9.52 -5.43
C ASN A 102 -12.45 -10.77 -5.03
N SER A 103 -12.99 -11.53 -4.09
CA SER A 103 -12.44 -12.80 -3.62
C SER A 103 -13.27 -13.95 -4.19
N LYS A 104 -12.59 -14.98 -4.70
CA LYS A 104 -13.20 -16.27 -5.03
C LYS A 104 -12.62 -17.34 -4.11
N PHE A 105 -13.51 -18.04 -3.41
CA PHE A 105 -13.16 -19.09 -2.47
C PHE A 105 -13.40 -20.47 -3.10
N GLU A 106 -12.81 -21.49 -2.49
CA GLU A 106 -13.08 -22.88 -2.85
C GLU A 106 -14.58 -23.19 -2.71
N GLY A 107 -15.12 -23.96 -3.65
CA GLY A 107 -16.56 -24.24 -3.72
C GLY A 107 -17.38 -23.17 -4.47
N GLY A 108 -16.73 -22.16 -5.06
CA GLY A 108 -17.38 -21.19 -5.96
C GLY A 108 -18.06 -20.01 -5.26
N LEU A 109 -17.92 -19.90 -3.94
CA LEU A 109 -18.36 -18.72 -3.19
C LEU A 109 -17.54 -17.50 -3.62
N THR A 110 -18.20 -16.38 -3.85
CA THR A 110 -17.56 -15.11 -4.21
C THR A 110 -17.97 -14.00 -3.25
N SER A 111 -17.04 -13.12 -2.92
CA SER A 111 -17.29 -11.87 -2.20
C SER A 111 -16.79 -10.68 -3.02
N SER A 112 -17.48 -9.55 -2.94
CA SER A 112 -17.07 -8.30 -3.55
C SER A 112 -17.23 -7.18 -2.54
N VAL A 113 -16.15 -6.44 -2.28
CA VAL A 113 -16.12 -5.33 -1.35
C VAL A 113 -15.54 -4.12 -2.05
N ARG A 114 -16.26 -3.00 -2.01
CA ARG A 114 -15.78 -1.69 -2.44
C ARG A 114 -15.43 -0.87 -1.20
N GLY A 115 -14.19 -0.41 -1.08
CA GLY A 115 -13.72 0.28 0.11
C GLY A 115 -12.62 1.29 -0.18
N GLY A 116 -12.51 2.28 0.71
CA GLY A 116 -11.37 3.19 0.74
C GLY A 116 -10.16 2.49 1.37
N VAL A 117 -9.01 2.58 0.71
CA VAL A 117 -7.73 2.05 1.18
C VAL A 117 -6.73 3.19 1.29
N HIS A 118 -6.23 3.41 2.50
CA HIS A 118 -5.20 4.40 2.79
C HIS A 118 -3.84 3.73 2.97
N LEU A 119 -2.80 4.29 2.34
CA LEU A 119 -1.44 3.82 2.50
C LEU A 119 -0.54 4.98 2.92
N GLN A 120 0.18 4.77 4.02
CA GLN A 120 1.25 5.64 4.47
C GLN A 120 2.58 4.87 4.46
N GLY A 121 3.49 5.32 3.62
CA GLY A 121 4.82 4.76 3.54
C GLY A 121 5.78 5.38 4.55
N GLN A 122 6.83 4.63 4.86
CA GLN A 122 7.97 5.11 5.63
C GLN A 122 9.20 5.18 4.72
N ARG A 123 9.98 6.26 4.86
CA ARG A 123 11.33 6.30 4.28
C ARG A 123 12.31 5.80 5.31
N ARG A 124 13.14 4.83 4.95
CA ARG A 124 14.28 4.43 5.77
C ARG A 124 15.14 5.65 6.07
N ARG A 125 15.15 6.10 7.32
CA ARG A 125 16.12 7.11 7.76
C ARG A 125 17.48 6.42 7.75
N VAL A 126 18.40 6.89 6.90
CA VAL A 126 19.82 6.57 7.06
C VAL A 126 20.24 7.24 8.36
N ASP A 127 20.62 6.46 9.37
CA ASP A 127 20.86 6.91 10.73
C ASP A 127 21.81 8.12 10.81
N HIS A 128 21.23 9.30 11.00
CA HIS A 128 21.80 10.36 11.83
C HIS A 128 20.66 10.93 12.69
N GLN A 129 20.61 10.43 13.93
CA GLN A 129 19.91 10.90 15.13
C GLN A 129 18.89 12.04 14.97
N HIS A 130 17.60 11.70 15.09
CA HIS A 130 16.68 12.20 16.13
C HIS A 130 15.30 11.59 15.87
N ALA A 131 14.84 10.76 16.81
CA ALA A 131 13.45 10.32 16.86
C ALA A 131 12.57 11.57 16.96
N ARG A 132 11.90 11.92 15.86
CA ARG A 132 10.86 12.95 15.88
C ARG A 132 9.60 12.21 16.30
N LEU A 133 9.08 12.56 17.47
CA LEU A 133 7.75 12.16 17.92
C LEU A 133 6.78 12.48 16.77
N LEU A 134 6.06 11.46 16.29
CA LEU A 134 4.94 11.67 15.39
C LEU A 134 3.88 12.43 16.20
N GLU A 135 3.67 13.70 15.89
CA GLU A 135 2.54 14.45 16.42
C GLU A 135 1.25 13.78 15.89
N PRO A 136 0.24 13.51 16.73
CA PRO A 136 -1.00 12.91 16.29
C PRO A 136 -1.72 13.85 15.31
N GLY A 137 -1.60 13.55 14.03
CA GLY A 137 -2.33 14.22 12.96
C GLY A 137 -3.71 13.58 12.80
N ASP A 138 -4.74 14.35 13.14
CA ASP A 138 -6.18 14.15 12.89
C ASP A 138 -6.65 12.73 12.51
N ASP A 139 -6.96 11.95 13.55
CA ASP A 139 -7.73 10.69 13.53
C ASP A 139 -9.22 10.90 13.15
N ALA A 140 -9.50 11.72 12.16
CA ALA A 140 -10.86 11.95 11.69
C ALA A 140 -11.07 11.28 10.33
N VAL A 141 -12.04 10.35 10.29
CA VAL A 141 -12.57 9.61 9.13
C VAL A 141 -11.88 8.27 8.84
N ARG A 142 -12.14 7.23 9.65
CA ARG A 142 -11.54 5.89 9.38
C ARG A 142 -12.40 4.65 9.71
N GLN A 143 -13.65 4.72 10.16
CA GLN A 143 -14.38 3.47 10.44
C GLN A 143 -14.82 2.77 9.14
N GLY A 144 -14.43 1.49 8.98
CA GLY A 144 -14.87 0.62 7.90
C GLY A 144 -14.03 0.64 6.60
N GLY A 145 -12.96 1.44 6.55
CA GLY A 145 -11.98 1.40 5.45
C GLY A 145 -10.79 0.46 5.75
N VAL A 146 -9.81 0.41 4.86
CA VAL A 146 -8.53 -0.29 5.06
C VAL A 146 -7.41 0.74 5.24
N SER A 147 -6.48 0.51 6.16
CA SER A 147 -5.26 1.31 6.27
C SER A 147 -4.01 0.45 6.38
N ALA A 148 -2.91 0.91 5.78
CA ALA A 148 -1.58 0.33 5.93
C ALA A 148 -0.56 1.44 6.26
N HIS A 149 0.17 1.25 7.35
CA HIS A 149 1.25 2.15 7.79
C HIS A 149 2.56 1.37 7.84
N GLY A 150 3.67 1.99 7.48
CA GLY A 150 4.97 1.29 7.45
C GLY A 150 5.18 0.48 6.18
N VAL A 151 4.76 1.02 5.03
CA VAL A 151 5.15 0.46 3.73
C VAL A 151 6.48 1.08 3.32
N ASP A 152 7.50 0.26 3.09
CA ASP A 152 8.84 0.69 2.70
C ASP A 152 8.78 1.30 1.29
N LEU A 153 8.98 2.61 1.23
CA LEU A 153 9.02 3.35 -0.03
C LEU A 153 10.41 3.17 -0.63
N HIS A 154 10.55 2.17 -1.50
CA HIS A 154 11.79 2.00 -2.27
C HIS A 154 12.02 3.30 -3.05
N GLN A 155 13.13 3.98 -2.77
CA GLN A 155 13.60 5.00 -3.68
C GLN A 155 14.07 4.26 -4.92
N ASP A 156 13.33 4.41 -6.02
CA ASP A 156 13.89 4.14 -7.33
C ASP A 156 15.20 4.92 -7.42
N HIS A 157 16.31 4.20 -7.30
CA HIS A 157 17.61 4.73 -7.60
C HIS A 157 17.60 4.95 -9.10
N GLN A 158 17.11 6.11 -9.54
CA GLN A 158 17.34 6.61 -10.88
C GLN A 158 18.84 6.40 -11.16
N PRO A 159 19.25 5.60 -12.16
CA PRO A 159 20.65 5.52 -12.51
C PRO A 159 21.06 6.95 -12.84
N ARG A 160 22.01 7.50 -12.07
CA ARG A 160 22.63 8.78 -12.37
C ARG A 160 23.07 8.71 -13.83
N THR A 161 22.36 9.39 -14.71
CA THR A 161 22.75 9.51 -16.09
C THR A 161 24.15 10.12 -16.07
N ALA A 162 25.12 9.31 -16.49
CA ALA A 162 26.48 9.77 -16.66
C ALA A 162 26.41 10.99 -17.60
N ARG A 163 26.90 12.13 -17.12
CA ARG A 163 27.11 13.33 -17.94
C ARG A 163 27.86 12.89 -19.21
N PRO A 164 27.45 13.31 -20.42
CA PRO A 164 28.35 13.19 -21.56
C PRO A 164 29.51 14.14 -21.29
N LEU A 165 30.67 13.57 -21.01
CA LEU A 165 31.94 14.26 -21.10
C LEU A 165 32.21 14.43 -22.60
N CYS A 166 31.75 15.52 -23.20
CA CYS A 166 32.24 15.91 -24.51
C CYS A 166 33.65 16.48 -24.32
N LEU A 167 34.63 15.80 -24.94
CA LEU A 167 35.97 16.32 -25.26
C LEU A 167 35.88 17.52 -26.21
#